data_AF-A0A370K6A2-F1
#
_entry.id   AF-A0A370K6A2-F1
#
_cell.length_a   1.000
_cell.length_b   1.000
_cell.length_c   1.000
_cell.angle_alpha   90.00
_cell.angle_beta   90.00
_cell.angle_gamma   90.00
#
_symmetry.space_group_name_H-M   'P 1'
#
loop_
_entity.id
_entity.type
_entity.pdbx_description
1 polymer ?
#
loop_
_entity_poly.entity_id
_entity_poly.type
_entity_poly.pdbx_seq_one_letter_code
_entity_poly.pdbx_strand_id
1 'polypeptide(L)'
;MQTDRTHAVTQELMVARTCAELAQEAEAKGSFPRHLAASLAGAASDAAASLKVFLSSTRADTMPPDLVHRSFQAHSDLAAIAQFAGLVLTYTSTPRDAAYLSKIVRHTANHAVECLNHVEEAIYR
;
A
#
# COMPACT_ATOMS: atom_id res chain seq x y z
N MET A 1 -2.87 -25.88 -5.64
CA MET A 1 -3.31 -24.50 -5.40
C MET A 1 -2.27 -23.53 -5.96
N GLN A 2 -2.14 -23.45 -7.29
CA GLN A 2 -1.05 -22.75 -7.98
C GLN A 2 -1.52 -21.52 -8.77
N THR A 3 -2.84 -21.27 -8.81
CA THR A 3 -3.48 -20.20 -9.58
C THR A 3 -3.56 -18.86 -8.84
N ASP A 4 -3.51 -18.83 -7.51
CA ASP A 4 -3.64 -17.57 -6.75
C ASP A 4 -2.39 -16.67 -6.76
N ARG A 5 -1.21 -17.24 -7.01
CA ARG A 5 0.05 -16.45 -7.00
C ARG A 5 0.23 -15.60 -8.26
N THR A 6 -0.57 -15.83 -9.29
CA THR A 6 -0.43 -15.16 -10.59
C THR A 6 -1.00 -13.75 -10.58
N HIS A 7 -1.64 -13.29 -9.50
CA HIS A 7 -2.27 -11.95 -9.45
C HIS A 7 -1.88 -11.12 -8.22
N ALA A 8 -0.77 -11.45 -7.53
CA ALA A 8 -0.33 -10.72 -6.33
C ALA A 8 -0.18 -9.21 -6.58
N VAL A 9 0.39 -8.81 -7.72
CA VAL A 9 0.54 -7.39 -8.11
C VAL A 9 -0.82 -6.72 -8.31
N THR A 10 -1.77 -7.38 -8.98
CA THR A 10 -3.13 -6.87 -9.21
C THR A 10 -3.91 -6.71 -7.91
N GLN A 11 -3.80 -7.69 -7.01
CA GLN A 11 -4.44 -7.63 -5.70
C GLN A 11 -3.86 -6.49 -4.86
N GLU A 12 -2.53 -6.37 -4.79
CA GLU A 12 -1.90 -5.31 -4.02
C GLU A 12 -2.14 -3.92 -4.61
N LEU A 13 -2.28 -3.81 -5.94
CA LEU A 13 -2.70 -2.59 -6.60
C LEU A 13 -4.11 -2.18 -6.16
N MET A 14 -5.03 -3.13 -6.03
CA MET A 14 -6.38 -2.86 -5.50
C MET A 14 -6.33 -2.36 -4.06
N VAL A 15 -5.48 -2.96 -3.21
CA VAL A 15 -5.28 -2.50 -1.84
C VAL A 15 -4.71 -1.08 -1.81
N ALA A 16 -3.69 -0.79 -2.60
CA ALA A 16 -3.08 0.54 -2.67
C ALA A 16 -4.09 1.62 -3.11
N ARG A 17 -4.93 1.32 -4.12
CA ARG A 17 -6.03 2.21 -4.56
C ARG A 17 -7.04 2.46 -3.45
N THR A 18 -7.45 1.39 -2.77
CA THR A 18 -8.39 1.48 -1.63
C THR A 18 -7.80 2.34 -0.51
N CYS A 19 -6.52 2.17 -0.18
CA CYS A 19 -5.84 3.00 0.81
C CYS A 19 -5.84 4.49 0.40
N ALA A 20 -5.59 4.80 -0.87
CA ALA A 20 -5.60 6.17 -1.37
C ALA A 20 -7.00 6.81 -1.26
N GLU A 21 -8.05 6.10 -1.67
CA GLU A 21 -9.44 6.56 -1.62
C GLU A 21 -9.89 6.83 -0.17
N LEU A 22 -9.64 5.89 0.73
CA LEU A 22 -10.02 6.03 2.14
C LEU A 22 -9.22 7.15 2.84
N ALA A 23 -7.95 7.31 2.50
CA ALA A 23 -7.14 8.40 3.03
C ALA A 23 -7.57 9.77 2.49
N GLN A 24 -8.01 9.84 1.23
CA GLN A 24 -8.61 11.04 0.67
C GLN A 24 -9.92 11.41 1.38
N GLU A 25 -10.78 10.44 1.70
CA GLU A 25 -12.01 10.68 2.45
C GLU A 25 -11.70 11.20 3.87
N ALA A 26 -10.72 10.60 4.54
CA ALA A 26 -10.24 11.03 5.85
C ALA A 26 -9.69 12.47 5.81
N GLU A 27 -8.87 12.81 4.82
CA GLU A 27 -8.37 14.18 4.61
C GLU A 27 -9.51 15.17 4.38
N ALA A 28 -10.47 14.85 3.51
CA ALA A 28 -11.62 15.71 3.23
C ALA A 28 -12.48 15.99 4.47
N LYS A 29 -12.56 15.01 5.39
CA LYS A 29 -13.25 15.13 6.68
C LYS A 29 -12.39 15.77 7.77
N GLY A 30 -11.12 16.06 7.50
CA GLY A 30 -10.17 16.58 8.49
C GLY A 30 -9.97 15.63 9.69
N SER A 31 -10.18 14.33 9.50
CA SER A 31 -10.10 13.34 10.57
C SER A 31 -9.60 12.01 10.04
N PHE A 32 -8.87 11.26 10.86
CA PHE A 32 -8.45 9.90 10.54
C PHE A 32 -8.99 8.96 11.63
N PRO A 33 -10.22 8.44 11.47
CA PRO A 33 -10.85 7.63 12.51
C PRO A 33 -10.04 6.35 12.80
N ARG A 34 -9.99 5.94 14.07
CA ARG A 34 -9.23 4.76 14.50
C ARG A 34 -9.64 3.47 13.80
N HIS A 35 -10.92 3.24 13.57
CA HIS A 35 -11.38 2.04 12.85
C HIS A 35 -10.86 2.02 11.41
N LEU A 36 -10.87 3.18 10.74
CA LEU A 36 -10.33 3.34 9.39
C LEU A 36 -8.82 3.09 9.39
N ALA A 37 -8.10 3.72 10.32
CA ALA A 37 -6.66 3.52 10.47
C ALA A 37 -6.31 2.05 10.77
N ALA A 38 -7.09 1.34 11.57
CA ALA A 38 -6.89 -0.10 11.82
C ALA A 38 -7.06 -0.93 10.55
N SER A 39 -8.11 -0.66 9.78
CA SER A 39 -8.34 -1.33 8.49
C SER A 39 -7.23 -1.06 7.49
N LEU A 40 -6.77 0.19 7.35
CA LEU A 40 -5.65 0.52 6.46
C LEU A 40 -4.34 -0.13 6.95
N ALA A 41 -4.10 -0.13 8.26
CA ALA A 41 -2.89 -0.73 8.82
C ALA A 41 -2.80 -2.22 8.53
N GLY A 42 -3.90 -2.95 8.74
CA GLY A 42 -3.98 -4.38 8.43
C GLY A 42 -3.82 -4.65 6.94
N ALA A 43 -4.64 -4.00 6.10
CA ALA A 43 -4.62 -4.22 4.66
C ALA A 43 -3.26 -3.89 4.03
N ALA A 44 -2.65 -2.76 4.38
CA ALA A 44 -1.35 -2.37 3.85
C ALA A 44 -0.21 -3.27 4.36
N SER A 45 -0.29 -3.75 5.60
CA SER A 45 0.67 -4.72 6.15
C SER A 45 0.61 -6.07 5.41
N ASP A 46 -0.61 -6.58 5.18
CA ASP A 46 -0.81 -7.84 4.45
C ASP A 46 -0.34 -7.71 3.00
N ALA A 47 -0.62 -6.57 2.36
CA ALA A 47 -0.18 -6.28 1.00
C ALA A 47 1.35 -6.18 0.89
N ALA A 48 2.00 -5.50 1.85
CA ALA A 48 3.46 -5.46 1.92
C ALA A 48 4.04 -6.88 2.10
N ALA A 49 3.46 -7.70 2.98
CA ALA A 49 3.90 -9.08 3.17
C ALA A 49 3.77 -9.92 1.88
N SER A 50 2.64 -9.77 1.16
CA SER A 50 2.39 -10.42 -0.12
C SER A 50 3.41 -10.01 -1.19
N LEU A 51 3.69 -8.71 -1.35
CA LEU A 51 4.72 -8.22 -2.26
C LEU A 51 6.13 -8.70 -1.89
N LYS A 52 6.44 -8.79 -0.59
CA LYS A 52 7.72 -9.34 -0.13
C LYS A 52 7.89 -10.79 -0.57
N VAL A 53 6.84 -11.60 -0.47
CA VAL A 53 6.85 -12.98 -0.96
C VAL A 53 7.02 -13.03 -2.47
N PHE A 54 6.32 -12.16 -3.22
CA PHE A 54 6.47 -12.04 -4.66
C PHE A 54 7.91 -11.68 -5.06
N LEU A 55 8.51 -10.67 -4.42
CA LEU A 55 9.89 -10.24 -4.62
C LEU A 55 10.93 -11.30 -4.27
N SER A 56 10.60 -12.20 -3.34
CA SER A 56 11.49 -13.31 -2.94
C SER A 56 11.25 -14.58 -3.77
N SER A 57 10.32 -14.56 -4.71
CA SER A 57 10.01 -15.70 -5.57
C SER A 57 10.95 -15.75 -6.77
N THR A 58 11.15 -16.95 -7.34
CA THR A 58 11.93 -17.15 -8.57
C THR A 58 11.42 -16.36 -9.77
N ARG A 59 10.18 -15.85 -9.71
CA ARG A 59 9.61 -14.98 -10.73
C ARG A 59 10.26 -13.59 -10.74
N ALA A 60 10.73 -13.11 -9.59
CA ALA A 60 11.45 -11.84 -9.50
C ALA A 60 12.82 -11.92 -10.18
N ASP A 61 13.48 -13.09 -10.16
CA ASP A 61 14.79 -13.29 -10.81
C ASP A 61 14.71 -13.17 -12.34
N THR A 62 13.52 -13.39 -12.92
CA THR A 62 13.30 -13.25 -14.36
C THR A 62 12.70 -11.89 -14.74
N MET A 63 12.46 -11.00 -13.79
CA MET A 63 11.93 -9.67 -14.06
C MET A 63 13.05 -8.68 -14.40
N PRO A 64 12.79 -7.70 -15.30
CA PRO A 64 13.68 -6.57 -15.50
C PRO A 64 13.98 -5.84 -14.17
N PRO A 65 15.23 -5.36 -13.95
CA PRO A 65 15.61 -4.67 -12.71
C PRO A 65 14.73 -3.47 -12.35
N ASP A 66 14.22 -2.73 -13.34
CA ASP A 66 13.28 -1.62 -13.14
C ASP A 66 11.98 -2.09 -12.46
N LEU A 67 11.39 -3.20 -12.93
CA LEU A 67 10.15 -3.72 -12.35
C LEU A 67 10.37 -4.25 -10.93
N VAL A 68 11.53 -4.86 -10.65
CA VAL A 68 11.91 -5.27 -9.30
C VAL A 68 12.04 -4.05 -8.39
N HIS A 69 12.69 -2.98 -8.87
CA HIS A 69 12.84 -1.74 -8.12
C HIS A 69 11.48 -1.10 -7.81
N ARG A 70 10.58 -0.99 -8.80
CA ARG A 70 9.22 -0.47 -8.62
C ARG A 70 8.40 -1.32 -7.65
N SER A 71 8.49 -2.64 -7.74
CA SER A 71 7.84 -3.54 -6.79
C SER A 71 8.36 -3.35 -5.36
N PHE A 72 9.67 -3.11 -5.19
CA PHE A 72 10.26 -2.81 -3.88
C PHE A 72 9.84 -1.44 -3.32
N GLN A 73 9.71 -0.42 -4.18
CA GLN A 73 9.16 0.87 -3.80
C GLN A 73 7.72 0.73 -3.29
N ALA A 74 6.86 0.06 -4.06
CA ALA A 74 5.47 -0.20 -3.65
C ALA A 74 5.37 -0.98 -2.33
N HIS A 75 6.23 -2.00 -2.14
CA HIS A 75 6.34 -2.71 -0.87
C HIS A 75 6.67 -1.76 0.29
N SER A 76 7.65 -0.88 0.10
CA SER A 76 8.10 0.04 1.13
C SER A 76 7.03 1.08 1.47
N ASP A 77 6.29 1.55 0.46
CA ASP A 77 5.17 2.47 0.63
C ASP A 77 4.02 1.83 1.41
N LEU A 78 3.63 0.59 1.07
CA LEU A 78 2.59 -0.14 1.80
C LEU A 78 3.00 -0.42 3.25
N ALA A 79 4.27 -0.77 3.49
CA ALA A 79 4.79 -0.90 4.85
C ALA A 79 4.76 0.43 5.61
N ALA A 80 5.08 1.54 4.96
CA ALA A 80 5.02 2.88 5.56
C ALA A 80 3.57 3.29 5.89
N ILE A 81 2.61 3.03 4.99
CA ILE A 81 1.18 3.24 5.25
C ILE A 81 0.74 2.48 6.49
N ALA A 82 1.15 1.21 6.63
CA ALA A 82 0.82 0.41 7.80
C ALA A 82 1.33 1.04 9.09
N GLN A 83 2.56 1.57 9.08
CA GLN A 83 3.14 2.27 10.23
C GLN A 83 2.42 3.59 10.53
N PHE A 84 2.16 4.44 9.53
CA PHE A 84 1.48 5.71 9.73
C PHE A 84 0.06 5.54 10.25
N ALA A 85 -0.67 4.57 9.71
CA ALA A 85 -2.00 4.21 10.20
C ALA A 85 -1.92 3.62 11.62
N GLY A 86 -0.88 2.83 11.93
CA GLY A 86 -0.59 2.33 13.26
C GLY A 86 -0.37 3.45 14.30
N LEU A 87 0.26 4.57 13.93
CA LEU A 87 0.44 5.72 14.83
C LEU A 87 -0.88 6.29 15.35
N VAL A 88 -1.94 6.29 14.52
CA VAL A 88 -3.29 6.73 14.91
C VAL A 88 -3.91 5.80 15.96
N LEU A 89 -3.53 4.52 15.94
CA LEU A 89 -3.99 3.53 16.91
C LEU A 89 -3.24 3.67 18.24
N THR A 90 -1.92 3.85 18.18
CA THR A 90 -1.05 3.92 19.36
C THR A 90 -1.21 5.24 20.12
N TYR A 91 -1.34 6.35 19.41
CA TYR A 91 -1.37 7.68 20.03
C TYR A 91 -2.77 8.28 19.99
N THR A 92 -3.07 9.13 20.96
CA THR A 92 -4.25 10.00 20.90
C THR A 92 -3.91 11.16 19.97
N SER A 93 -4.10 10.97 18.67
CA SER A 93 -3.84 12.01 17.67
C SER A 93 -4.79 13.18 17.87
N THR A 94 -4.26 14.41 17.86
CA THR A 94 -5.13 15.58 17.72
C THR A 94 -5.77 15.57 16.32
N PRO A 95 -6.91 16.25 16.10
CA PRO A 95 -7.50 16.35 14.77
C PRO A 95 -6.52 16.84 13.69
N ARG A 96 -5.61 17.76 14.06
CA ARG A 96 -4.55 18.26 13.18
C ARG A 96 -3.56 17.16 12.79
N ASP A 97 -3.12 16.35 13.75
CA ASP A 97 -2.20 15.24 13.49
C ASP A 97 -2.86 14.15 12.66
N ALA A 98 -4.15 13.87 12.93
CA ALA A 98 -4.93 12.90 12.17
C ALA A 98 -5.10 13.31 10.70
N ALA A 99 -5.43 14.59 10.43
CA ALA A 99 -5.52 15.12 9.08
C ALA A 99 -4.16 15.14 8.36
N TYR A 100 -3.07 15.39 9.09
CA TYR A 100 -1.72 15.33 8.53
C TYR A 100 -1.33 13.89 8.16
N LEU A 101 -1.64 12.92 9.03
CA LEU A 101 -1.38 11.50 8.79
C LEU A 101 -2.21 10.98 7.61
N SER A 102 -3.48 11.36 7.46
CA SER A 102 -4.28 10.95 6.30
C SER A 102 -3.70 11.50 4.99
N LYS A 103 -3.20 12.74 5.00
CA LYS A 103 -2.51 13.33 3.84
C LYS A 103 -1.25 12.56 3.46
N ILE A 104 -0.42 12.18 4.44
CA ILE A 104 0.78 11.36 4.21
C ILE A 104 0.37 10.01 3.62
N VAL A 105 -0.57 9.31 4.25
CA VAL A 105 -1.05 8.01 3.80
C VAL A 105 -1.57 8.08 2.37
N ARG A 106 -2.35 9.11 2.01
CA ARG A 106 -2.84 9.30 0.64
C ARG A 106 -1.69 9.45 -0.36
N HIS A 107 -0.72 10.30 -0.04
CA HIS A 107 0.41 10.53 -0.94
C HIS A 107 1.25 9.26 -1.16
N THR A 108 1.56 8.54 -0.07
CA THR A 108 2.27 7.27 -0.13
C THR A 108 1.48 6.20 -0.88
N ALA A 109 0.16 6.13 -0.69
CA ALA A 109 -0.70 5.19 -1.39
C ALA A 109 -0.74 5.47 -2.90
N ASN A 110 -0.83 6.73 -3.31
CA ASN A 110 -0.78 7.09 -4.73
C ASN A 110 0.55 6.70 -5.38
N HIS A 111 1.67 6.89 -4.69
CA HIS A 111 2.97 6.46 -5.21
C HIS A 111 3.06 4.93 -5.34
N ALA A 112 2.52 4.17 -4.37
CA ALA A 112 2.41 2.72 -4.46
C ALA A 112 1.54 2.29 -5.67
N VAL A 113 0.43 2.98 -5.93
CA VAL A 113 -0.44 2.73 -7.10
C VAL A 113 0.30 2.97 -8.40
N GLU A 114 1.06 4.06 -8.52
CA GLU A 114 1.87 4.34 -9.71
C GLU A 114 2.89 3.24 -9.98
N CYS A 115 3.61 2.81 -8.93
CA CYS A 115 4.60 1.74 -9.02
C CYS A 115 3.95 0.40 -9.42
N LEU A 116 2.83 0.03 -8.81
CA LEU A 116 2.15 -1.24 -9.07
C LEU A 116 1.42 -1.26 -10.41
N ASN A 117 0.87 -0.15 -10.88
CA ASN A 117 0.32 -0.03 -12.24
C ASN A 117 1.40 -0.32 -13.29
N HIS A 118 2.58 0.29 -13.16
CA HIS A 118 3.69 0.07 -14.09
C HIS A 118 4.13 -1.41 -14.13
N VAL A 119 4.20 -2.05 -12.96
CA VAL A 119 4.53 -3.47 -12.85
C VAL A 119 3.42 -4.36 -13.42
N GLU A 120 2.15 -4.06 -13.14
CA GLU A 120 1.00 -4.80 -13.66
C GLU A 120 0.94 -4.75 -15.19
N GLU A 121 1.07 -3.55 -15.76
CA GLU A 121 1.07 -3.36 -17.22
C GLU A 121 2.20 -4.14 -17.88
N ALA A 122 3.41 -4.14 -17.30
CA ALA A 122 4.53 -4.87 -17.86
C ALA A 122 4.45 -6.40 -17.71
N ILE A 123 3.65 -6.92 -16.77
CA ILE A 123 3.51 -8.36 -16.55
C ILE A 123 2.34 -8.95 -17.35
N TYR A 124 1.24 -8.20 -17.54
CA TYR A 124 -0.02 -8.73 -18.09
C TYR A 124 -0.49 -8.08 -19.40
N ARG A 125 0.23 -7.11 -19.97
CA ARG A 125 0.00 -6.57 -21.32
C ARG A 125 1.19 -6.85 -22.23
#